data_AF-A0AAV5I807-F1
#
_entry.id   AF-A0AAV5I807-F1
#
_cell.length_a   1.000
_cell.length_b   1.000
_cell.length_c   1.000
_cell.angle_alpha   90.00
_cell.angle_beta   90.00
_cell.angle_gamma   90.00
#
_symmetry.space_group_name_H-M   'P 1'
#
loop_
_entity.id
_entity.type
_entity.pdbx_description
1 polymer ?
#
loop_
_entity_poly.entity_id
_entity_poly.type
_entity_poly.pdbx_seq_one_letter_code
_entity_poly.pdbx_strand_id
1 'polypeptide(L)'
;MESRGNLDVAIEKLLNEEKQMRLAGDVTGTRKAVTDILQLCFEAKDWKALNEQILNLSKKRGQLKQAVTSMVQQAMQYIDQTPDLETRIELIKTLNNVSAGKIYVEIERARLIKKLAKIKEEQGLIAEAADLMQEVAVETFGAMAKTEKIAFILEQVRLCLDRQDYVRAQILSRKINPRVFDVDPTKEKKKPKEGDQVVEEAPADIPSLLELKRIYYELMIR
;
A
#
# COMPACT_ATOMS: atom_id res chain seq x y z
N MET A 1 -12.99 24.98 -20.53
CA MET A 1 -11.87 24.43 -21.33
C MET A 1 -10.53 25.11 -21.02
N GLU A 2 -10.50 26.40 -20.68
CA GLU A 2 -9.25 27.12 -20.32
C GLU A 2 -8.53 26.56 -19.07
N SER A 3 -9.27 26.08 -18.07
CA SER A 3 -8.67 25.51 -16.84
C SER A 3 -7.88 24.23 -17.07
N ARG A 4 -8.28 23.38 -18.04
CA ARG A 4 -7.56 22.13 -18.34
C ARG A 4 -6.29 22.39 -19.15
N GLY A 5 -6.35 23.31 -20.12
CA GLY A 5 -5.17 23.73 -20.87
C GLY A 5 -4.09 24.37 -19.98
N ASN A 6 -4.49 25.15 -18.97
CA ASN A 6 -3.54 25.70 -18.00
C ASN A 6 -2.92 24.62 -17.09
N LEU A 7 -3.69 23.59 -16.73
CA LEU A 7 -3.19 22.44 -15.97
C LEU A 7 -2.15 21.67 -16.78
N ASP A 8 -2.43 21.34 -18.04
CA ASP A 8 -1.51 20.60 -18.90
C ASP A 8 -0.18 21.34 -19.09
N VAL A 9 -0.24 22.67 -19.29
CA VAL A 9 0.96 23.52 -19.38
C VAL A 9 1.75 23.54 -18.08
N ALA A 10 1.07 23.57 -16.92
CA ALA A 10 1.74 23.53 -15.61
C ALA A 10 2.42 22.17 -15.37
N ILE A 11 1.74 21.07 -15.70
CA ILE A 11 2.28 19.71 -15.63
C ILE A 11 3.50 19.58 -16.55
N GLU A 12 3.43 20.10 -17.78
CA GLU A 12 4.54 20.02 -18.73
C GLU A 12 5.78 20.77 -18.23
N LYS A 13 5.60 21.94 -17.60
CA LYS A 13 6.70 22.68 -16.95
C LYS A 13 7.34 21.85 -15.84
N LEU A 14 6.54 21.28 -14.93
CA LEU A 14 7.07 20.45 -13.85
C LEU A 14 7.70 19.15 -14.35
N LEU A 15 7.21 18.56 -15.44
CA LEU A 15 7.83 17.39 -16.07
C LEU A 15 9.20 17.70 -16.66
N ASN A 16 9.40 18.92 -17.17
CA ASN A 16 10.70 19.38 -17.64
C ASN A 16 11.66 19.64 -16.47
N GLU A 17 11.17 20.26 -15.40
CA GLU A 17 11.94 20.46 -14.16
C GLU A 17 12.34 19.11 -13.53
N GLU A 18 11.40 18.17 -13.42
CA GLU A 18 11.63 16.79 -12.97
C GLU A 18 12.73 16.13 -13.81
N LYS A 19 12.69 16.27 -15.14
CA LYS A 19 13.71 15.71 -16.03
C LYS A 19 15.09 16.30 -15.75
N GLN A 20 15.21 17.60 -15.55
CA GLN A 20 16.50 18.25 -15.26
C GLN A 20 17.05 17.80 -13.91
N MET A 21 16.23 17.85 -12.85
CA MET A 21 16.63 17.45 -11.49
C MET A 21 17.01 15.96 -11.42
N ARG A 22 16.27 15.10 -12.13
CA ARG A 22 16.57 13.67 -12.21
C ARG A 22 17.90 13.40 -12.91
N LEU A 23 18.19 14.10 -14.00
CA LEU A 23 19.48 13.98 -14.70
C LEU A 23 20.64 14.53 -13.87
N ALA A 24 20.38 15.54 -13.04
CA ALA A 24 21.34 16.09 -12.08
C ALA A 24 21.55 15.20 -10.83
N GLY A 25 20.74 14.16 -10.64
CA GLY A 25 20.78 13.32 -9.45
C GLY A 25 20.23 13.98 -8.19
N ASP A 26 19.51 15.10 -8.31
CA ASP A 26 18.88 15.78 -7.19
C ASP A 26 17.62 15.01 -6.74
N VAL A 27 17.79 14.21 -5.69
CA VAL A 27 16.72 13.40 -5.11
C VAL A 27 15.60 14.27 -4.54
N THR A 28 15.93 15.37 -3.86
CA THR A 28 14.96 16.23 -3.19
C THR A 28 14.14 16.99 -4.21
N GLY A 29 14.80 17.57 -5.21
CA GLY A 29 14.14 18.27 -6.31
C GLY A 29 13.26 17.35 -7.15
N THR A 30 13.75 16.16 -7.50
CA THR A 30 12.96 15.18 -8.26
C THR A 30 11.73 14.73 -7.47
N ARG A 31 11.89 14.44 -6.16
CA ARG A 31 10.78 14.10 -5.29
C ARG A 31 9.73 15.21 -5.28
N LYS A 32 10.16 16.46 -5.07
CA LYS A 32 9.28 17.62 -4.99
C LYS A 32 8.51 17.83 -6.30
N ALA A 33 9.18 17.80 -7.44
CA ALA A 33 8.50 17.96 -8.73
C ALA A 33 7.45 16.87 -8.97
N VAL A 34 7.76 15.61 -8.63
CA VAL A 34 6.80 14.50 -8.73
C VAL A 34 5.61 14.73 -7.79
N THR A 35 5.84 15.14 -6.55
CA THR A 35 4.75 15.38 -5.59
C THR A 35 3.89 16.59 -5.97
N ASP A 36 4.50 17.63 -6.55
CA ASP A 36 3.82 18.83 -7.01
C ASP A 36 2.94 18.54 -8.23
N ILE A 37 3.40 17.69 -9.17
CA ILE A 37 2.57 17.21 -10.29
C ILE A 37 1.32 16.50 -9.77
N LEU A 38 1.48 15.60 -8.79
CA LEU A 38 0.35 14.87 -8.20
C LEU A 38 -0.61 15.82 -7.48
N GLN A 39 -0.08 16.78 -6.73
CA GLN A 39 -0.86 17.80 -6.03
C GLN A 39 -1.70 18.63 -7.01
N LEU A 40 -1.13 19.09 -8.12
CA LEU A 40 -1.86 19.85 -9.14
C LEU A 40 -3.01 19.04 -9.75
N CYS A 41 -2.78 17.78 -10.10
CA CYS A 41 -3.85 16.91 -10.61
C CYS A 41 -4.96 16.70 -9.58
N PHE A 42 -4.60 16.55 -8.30
CA PHE A 42 -5.54 16.37 -7.21
C PHE A 42 -6.37 17.64 -6.94
N GLU A 43 -5.75 18.83 -6.91
CA GLU A 43 -6.43 20.12 -6.72
C GLU A 43 -7.39 20.44 -7.87
N ALA A 44 -7.01 20.09 -9.09
CA ALA A 44 -7.88 20.18 -10.27
C ALA A 44 -9.01 19.13 -10.28
N LYS A 45 -8.99 18.16 -9.35
CA LYS A 45 -9.90 17.00 -9.30
C LYS A 45 -9.91 16.18 -10.59
N ASP A 46 -8.83 16.22 -11.38
CA ASP A 46 -8.67 15.41 -12.59
C ASP A 46 -7.94 14.11 -12.25
N TRP A 47 -8.72 13.14 -11.76
CA TRP A 47 -8.22 11.81 -11.37
C TRP A 47 -7.68 10.99 -12.54
N LYS A 48 -8.17 11.25 -13.77
CA LYS A 48 -7.66 10.59 -14.97
C LYS A 48 -6.26 11.09 -15.28
N ALA A 49 -6.07 12.41 -15.27
CA ALA A 49 -4.74 13.00 -15.42
C ALA A 49 -3.79 12.53 -14.31
N LEU A 50 -4.26 12.43 -13.06
CA LEU A 50 -3.47 11.88 -11.95
C LEU A 50 -2.97 10.46 -12.25
N ASN A 51 -3.86 9.55 -12.66
CA ASN A 51 -3.49 8.16 -13.00
C ASN A 51 -2.50 8.09 -14.17
N GLU A 52 -2.73 8.89 -15.21
CA GLU A 52 -1.83 8.98 -16.36
C GLU A 52 -0.43 9.44 -15.95
N GLN A 53 -0.33 10.50 -15.13
CA GLN A 53 0.96 11.00 -14.66
C GLN A 53 1.68 9.99 -13.77
N ILE A 54 0.96 9.28 -12.88
CA ILE A 54 1.53 8.21 -12.05
C ILE A 54 2.13 7.09 -12.92
N LEU A 55 1.41 6.65 -13.95
CA LEU A 55 1.89 5.64 -14.89
C LEU A 55 3.10 6.13 -15.69
N ASN A 56 3.05 7.36 -16.19
CA ASN A 56 4.12 7.96 -16.99
C ASN A 56 5.40 8.08 -16.17
N LEU A 57 5.34 8.67 -14.97
CA LEU A 57 6.48 8.86 -14.08
C LEU A 57 7.07 7.54 -13.60
N SER A 58 6.24 6.53 -13.33
CA SER A 58 6.68 5.18 -12.94
C SER A 58 7.44 4.45 -14.06
N LYS A 59 7.04 4.63 -15.32
CA LYS A 59 7.65 3.97 -16.49
C LYS A 59 8.87 4.71 -17.04
N LYS A 60 9.17 5.93 -16.56
CA LYS A 60 10.34 6.69 -17.03
C LYS A 60 11.64 5.95 -16.72
N ARG A 61 12.46 5.77 -17.75
CA ARG A 61 13.79 5.17 -17.62
C ARG A 61 14.69 6.04 -16.74
N GLY A 62 15.24 5.45 -15.69
CA GLY A 62 16.13 6.13 -14.75
C GLY A 62 15.40 6.99 -13.72
N GLN A 63 14.12 6.72 -13.43
CA GLN A 63 13.44 7.35 -12.31
C GLN A 63 14.03 6.92 -10.97
N LEU A 64 14.13 7.85 -10.03
CA LEU A 64 14.68 7.62 -8.70
C LEU A 64 13.69 6.85 -7.83
N LYS A 65 14.19 5.85 -7.08
CA LYS A 65 13.36 5.00 -6.21
C LYS A 65 12.58 5.84 -5.18
N GLN A 66 13.25 6.81 -4.57
CA GLN A 66 12.68 7.72 -3.57
C GLN A 66 11.54 8.57 -4.15
N ALA A 67 11.64 8.97 -5.41
CA ALA A 67 10.59 9.73 -6.10
C ALA A 67 9.36 8.84 -6.33
N VAL A 68 9.56 7.58 -6.78
CA VAL A 68 8.47 6.61 -6.93
C VAL A 68 7.80 6.29 -5.59
N THR A 69 8.57 6.05 -4.53
CA THR A 69 8.03 5.81 -3.18
C THR A 69 7.17 6.98 -2.72
N SER A 70 7.68 8.21 -2.84
CA SER A 70 6.95 9.41 -2.42
C SER A 70 5.67 9.63 -3.22
N MET A 71 5.74 9.36 -4.53
CA MET A 71 4.58 9.42 -5.43
C MET A 71 3.49 8.45 -5.01
N VAL A 72 3.84 7.19 -4.75
CA VAL A 72 2.89 6.14 -4.33
C VAL A 72 2.29 6.49 -2.97
N GLN A 73 3.12 6.87 -2.00
CA GLN A 73 2.66 7.23 -0.65
C GLN A 73 1.73 8.44 -0.64
N GLN A 74 2.01 9.48 -1.42
CA GLN A 74 1.14 10.64 -1.55
C GLN A 74 -0.19 10.26 -2.23
N ALA A 75 -0.14 9.52 -3.34
CA ALA A 75 -1.35 9.07 -4.03
C ALA A 75 -2.23 8.17 -3.17
N MET A 76 -1.64 7.37 -2.27
CA MET A 76 -2.40 6.57 -1.30
C MET A 76 -3.26 7.41 -0.35
N GLN A 77 -2.82 8.62 0.01
CA GLN A 77 -3.58 9.54 0.88
C GLN A 77 -4.82 10.13 0.16
N TYR A 78 -4.82 10.10 -1.17
CA TYR A 78 -5.93 10.61 -1.97
C TYR A 78 -7.04 9.58 -2.19
N ILE A 79 -6.77 8.28 -1.97
CA ILE A 79 -7.73 7.19 -2.19
C ILE A 79 -9.03 7.42 -1.41
N ASP A 80 -8.91 7.82 -0.14
CA ASP A 80 -10.08 8.00 0.73
C ASP A 80 -10.84 9.31 0.44
N GLN A 81 -10.24 10.23 -0.35
CA GLN A 81 -10.80 11.51 -0.78
C GLN A 81 -11.43 11.47 -2.19
N THR A 82 -11.43 10.29 -2.82
CA THR A 82 -12.05 10.09 -4.14
C THR A 82 -13.56 10.32 -4.10
N PRO A 83 -14.15 10.91 -5.16
CA PRO A 83 -15.57 11.29 -5.17
C PRO A 83 -16.51 10.09 -5.27
N ASP A 84 -16.07 9.01 -5.89
CA ASP A 84 -16.89 7.82 -6.17
C ASP A 84 -16.06 6.54 -6.10
N LEU A 85 -16.76 5.40 -6.03
CA LEU A 85 -16.15 4.09 -5.88
C LEU A 85 -15.37 3.65 -7.13
N GLU A 86 -15.78 4.04 -8.32
CA GLU A 86 -15.11 3.66 -9.58
C GLU A 86 -13.74 4.34 -9.66
N THR A 87 -13.68 5.65 -9.42
CA THR A 87 -12.43 6.42 -9.33
C THR A 87 -11.50 5.87 -8.26
N ARG A 88 -12.05 5.47 -7.10
CA ARG A 88 -11.29 4.82 -6.03
C ARG A 88 -10.63 3.51 -6.50
N ILE A 89 -11.40 2.64 -7.15
CA ILE A 89 -10.91 1.36 -7.67
C ILE A 89 -9.85 1.59 -8.75
N GLU A 90 -10.05 2.56 -9.64
CA GLU A 90 -9.11 2.87 -10.72
C GLU A 90 -7.75 3.37 -10.19
N LEU A 91 -7.76 4.27 -9.20
CA LEU A 91 -6.54 4.74 -8.55
C LEU A 91 -5.80 3.60 -7.83
N ILE A 92 -6.52 2.75 -7.08
CA ILE A 92 -5.91 1.59 -6.40
C ILE A 92 -5.29 0.62 -7.42
N LYS A 93 -5.98 0.32 -8.52
CA LYS A 93 -5.45 -0.54 -9.60
C LYS A 93 -4.19 0.07 -10.23
N THR A 94 -4.19 1.37 -10.46
CA THR A 94 -3.05 2.10 -11.03
C THR A 94 -1.83 2.02 -10.11
N LEU A 95 -2.02 2.27 -8.82
CA LEU A 95 -0.94 2.17 -7.82
C LEU A 95 -0.45 0.72 -7.65
N ASN A 96 -1.34 -0.26 -7.65
CA ASN A 96 -0.97 -1.68 -7.61
C ASN A 96 -0.10 -2.09 -8.81
N ASN A 97 -0.42 -1.61 -10.01
CA ASN A 97 0.38 -1.85 -11.21
C ASN A 97 1.76 -1.19 -11.09
N VAL A 98 1.79 0.09 -10.68
CA VAL A 98 3.04 0.84 -10.50
C VAL A 98 3.95 0.24 -9.45
N SER A 99 3.41 -0.36 -8.39
CA SER A 99 4.18 -0.98 -7.31
C SER A 99 4.54 -2.45 -7.56
N ALA A 100 3.98 -3.08 -8.60
CA ALA A 100 4.29 -4.47 -8.93
C ALA A 100 5.78 -4.66 -9.29
N GLY A 101 6.43 -5.65 -8.66
CA GLY A 101 7.84 -5.98 -8.91
C GLY A 101 8.85 -5.01 -8.28
N LYS A 102 8.42 -4.04 -7.48
CA LYS A 102 9.30 -3.08 -6.80
C LYS A 102 9.36 -3.36 -5.30
N ILE A 103 10.45 -4.01 -4.86
CA ILE A 103 10.68 -4.40 -3.45
C ILE A 103 10.56 -3.19 -2.50
N TYR A 104 11.02 -2.00 -2.93
CA TYR A 104 11.02 -0.79 -2.10
C TYR A 104 9.64 -0.12 -1.92
N VAL A 105 8.57 -0.67 -2.50
CA VAL A 105 7.16 -0.24 -2.28
C VAL A 105 6.22 -1.44 -2.07
N GLU A 106 6.76 -2.56 -1.58
CA GLU A 106 5.98 -3.80 -1.40
C GLU A 106 4.98 -3.70 -0.24
N ILE A 107 5.29 -2.90 0.78
CA ILE A 107 4.39 -2.64 1.92
C ILE A 107 3.20 -1.80 1.45
N GLU A 108 3.44 -0.73 0.69
CA GLU A 108 2.40 0.07 0.06
C GLU A 108 1.50 -0.78 -0.83
N ARG A 109 2.08 -1.69 -1.64
CA ARG A 109 1.32 -2.63 -2.46
C ARG A 109 0.42 -3.54 -1.61
N ALA A 110 0.92 -4.08 -0.50
CA ALA A 110 0.10 -4.90 0.40
C ALA A 110 -1.10 -4.13 0.94
N ARG A 111 -0.88 -2.90 1.41
CA ARG A 111 -1.95 -2.03 1.93
C ARG A 111 -2.98 -1.69 0.87
N LEU A 112 -2.54 -1.42 -0.36
CA LEU A 112 -3.43 -1.19 -1.51
C LEU A 112 -4.28 -2.41 -1.85
N ILE A 113 -3.67 -3.61 -1.85
CA ILE A 113 -4.39 -4.88 -2.07
C ILE A 113 -5.42 -5.12 -0.98
N LYS A 114 -5.08 -4.86 0.30
CA LYS A 114 -6.02 -4.95 1.42
C LYS A 114 -7.22 -4.01 1.22
N LYS A 115 -6.98 -2.75 0.83
CA LYS A 115 -8.06 -1.80 0.51
C LYS A 115 -8.94 -2.30 -0.66
N LEU A 116 -8.34 -2.84 -1.71
CA LEU A 116 -9.09 -3.39 -2.86
C LEU A 116 -9.92 -4.62 -2.48
N ALA A 117 -9.35 -5.53 -1.69
CA ALA A 117 -10.03 -6.73 -1.22
C ALA A 117 -11.25 -6.37 -0.36
N LYS A 118 -11.13 -5.37 0.52
CA LYS A 118 -12.27 -4.86 1.30
C LYS A 118 -13.40 -4.33 0.40
N ILE A 119 -13.08 -3.55 -0.63
CA ILE A 119 -14.08 -3.07 -1.60
C ILE A 119 -14.77 -4.25 -2.30
N LYS A 120 -14.01 -5.27 -2.69
CA LYS A 120 -14.54 -6.47 -3.35
C LYS A 120 -15.45 -7.28 -2.43
N GLU A 121 -15.07 -7.40 -1.16
CA GLU A 121 -15.89 -8.04 -0.15
C GLU A 121 -17.20 -7.27 0.09
N GLU A 122 -17.15 -5.94 0.19
CA GLU A 122 -18.35 -5.10 0.33
C GLU A 122 -19.30 -5.24 -0.88
N GLN A 123 -18.78 -5.60 -2.05
CA GLN A 123 -19.55 -5.95 -3.25
C GLN A 123 -20.08 -7.40 -3.25
N GLY A 124 -19.82 -8.19 -2.20
CA GLY A 124 -20.17 -9.61 -2.11
C GLY A 124 -19.22 -10.54 -2.86
N LEU A 125 -18.13 -10.03 -3.45
CA LEU A 125 -17.15 -10.80 -4.23
C LEU A 125 -16.06 -11.37 -3.30
N ILE A 126 -16.47 -12.17 -2.31
CA ILE A 126 -15.58 -12.77 -1.30
C ILE A 126 -14.48 -13.61 -1.95
N ALA A 127 -14.81 -14.36 -3.01
CA ALA A 127 -13.85 -15.19 -3.72
C ALA A 127 -12.69 -14.38 -4.33
N GLU A 128 -13.01 -13.28 -5.01
CA GLU A 128 -12.02 -12.36 -5.58
C GLU A 128 -11.21 -11.66 -4.49
N ALA A 129 -11.86 -11.22 -3.41
CA ALA A 129 -11.19 -10.59 -2.27
C ALA A 129 -10.15 -11.54 -1.64
N ALA A 130 -10.53 -12.81 -1.45
CA ALA A 130 -9.64 -13.84 -0.94
C ALA A 130 -8.44 -14.04 -1.89
N ASP A 131 -8.68 -14.24 -3.19
CA ASP A 131 -7.60 -14.47 -4.16
C ASP A 131 -6.62 -13.30 -4.24
N LEU A 132 -7.11 -12.05 -4.24
CA LEU A 132 -6.26 -10.85 -4.19
C LEU A 132 -5.35 -10.82 -2.97
N MET A 133 -5.90 -11.12 -1.79
CA MET A 133 -5.12 -11.13 -0.54
C MET A 133 -4.07 -12.23 -0.53
N GLN A 134 -4.34 -13.39 -1.16
CA GLN A 134 -3.39 -14.51 -1.22
C GLN A 134 -2.17 -14.25 -2.11
N GLU A 135 -2.22 -13.30 -3.04
CA GLU A 135 -1.08 -12.92 -3.87
C GLU A 135 0.07 -12.26 -3.07
N VAL A 136 -0.18 -11.86 -1.82
CA VAL A 136 0.77 -11.13 -0.99
C VAL A 136 1.23 -11.98 0.18
N ALA A 137 2.50 -12.38 0.18
CA ALA A 137 3.15 -13.11 1.26
C ALA A 137 3.85 -12.15 2.23
N VAL A 138 3.08 -11.40 3.03
CA VAL A 138 3.61 -10.38 3.96
C VAL A 138 4.58 -10.92 5.00
N GLU A 139 4.56 -12.24 5.27
CA GLU A 139 5.51 -12.90 6.15
C GLU A 139 6.97 -12.75 5.68
N THR A 140 7.18 -12.47 4.39
CA THR A 140 8.51 -12.29 3.79
C THR A 140 9.04 -10.86 3.90
N PHE A 141 8.20 -9.88 4.24
CA PHE A 141 8.56 -8.45 4.19
C PHE A 141 9.34 -8.03 5.43
N GLY A 142 10.67 -7.96 5.34
CA GLY A 142 11.55 -7.65 6.49
C GLY A 142 11.18 -6.36 7.24
N ALA A 143 10.87 -5.30 6.50
CA ALA A 143 10.58 -3.97 7.03
C ALA A 143 9.13 -3.76 7.51
N MET A 144 8.21 -4.70 7.30
CA MET A 144 6.81 -4.51 7.71
C MET A 144 6.62 -4.82 9.21
N ALA A 145 5.84 -3.98 9.90
CA ALA A 145 5.54 -4.17 11.31
C ALA A 145 4.95 -5.55 11.60
N LYS A 146 5.40 -6.14 12.71
CA LYS A 146 4.99 -7.48 13.13
C LYS A 146 3.48 -7.60 13.35
N THR A 147 2.86 -6.62 14.01
CA THR A 147 1.41 -6.58 14.22
C THR A 147 0.65 -6.45 12.89
N GLU A 148 1.16 -5.65 11.95
CA GLU A 148 0.58 -5.48 10.63
C GLU A 148 0.62 -6.79 9.81
N LYS A 149 1.74 -7.52 9.85
CA LYS A 149 1.86 -8.86 9.23
C LYS A 149 0.82 -9.83 9.78
N ILE A 150 0.70 -9.91 11.11
CA ILE A 150 -0.25 -10.81 11.76
C ILE A 150 -1.68 -10.43 11.37
N ALA A 151 -2.04 -9.15 11.43
CA ALA A 151 -3.35 -8.66 11.03
C ALA A 151 -3.68 -9.02 9.57
N PHE A 152 -2.72 -8.87 8.67
CA PHE A 152 -2.90 -9.20 7.26
C PHE A 152 -3.11 -10.71 7.04
N ILE A 153 -2.34 -11.58 7.73
CA ILE A 153 -2.51 -13.04 7.63
C ILE A 153 -3.84 -13.49 8.25
N LEU A 154 -4.26 -12.88 9.36
CA LEU A 154 -5.58 -13.16 9.95
C LEU A 154 -6.71 -12.79 9.00
N GLU A 155 -6.57 -11.67 8.29
CA GLU A 155 -7.53 -11.26 7.26
C GLU A 155 -7.60 -12.27 6.11
N GLN A 156 -6.45 -12.77 5.66
CA GLN A 156 -6.37 -13.86 4.67
C GLN A 156 -7.10 -15.12 5.16
N VAL A 157 -6.89 -15.52 6.44
CA VAL A 157 -7.56 -16.67 7.05
C VAL A 157 -9.08 -16.46 7.06
N ARG A 158 -9.54 -15.29 7.51
CA ARG A 158 -10.97 -14.94 7.58
C ARG A 158 -11.64 -15.03 6.22
N LEU A 159 -11.07 -14.41 5.19
CA LEU A 159 -11.60 -14.46 3.82
C LEU A 159 -11.63 -15.89 3.25
N CYS A 160 -10.62 -16.72 3.56
CA CYS A 160 -10.64 -18.13 3.18
C CYS A 160 -11.76 -18.91 3.89
N LEU A 161 -11.99 -18.66 5.18
CA LEU A 161 -13.10 -19.27 5.93
C LEU A 161 -14.46 -18.84 5.39
N ASP A 162 -14.63 -17.56 5.06
CA ASP A 162 -15.87 -17.05 4.46
C ASP A 162 -16.11 -17.63 3.07
N ARG A 163 -15.05 -17.99 2.34
CA ARG A 163 -15.09 -18.76 1.08
C ARG A 163 -15.20 -20.27 1.28
N GLN A 164 -15.29 -20.77 2.52
CA GLN A 164 -15.31 -22.19 2.87
C GLN A 164 -14.07 -22.98 2.42
N ASP A 165 -12.94 -22.30 2.25
CA ASP A 165 -11.64 -22.89 1.90
C ASP A 165 -10.83 -23.20 3.17
N TYR A 166 -11.31 -24.18 3.92
CA TYR A 166 -10.76 -24.55 5.24
C TYR A 166 -9.31 -25.03 5.16
N VAL A 167 -8.93 -25.69 4.07
CA VAL A 167 -7.55 -26.19 3.87
C VAL A 167 -6.58 -25.02 3.74
N ARG A 168 -6.89 -24.02 2.90
CA ARG A 168 -6.04 -22.83 2.79
C ARG A 168 -6.04 -22.02 4.09
N ALA A 169 -7.20 -21.85 4.73
CA ALA A 169 -7.29 -21.17 6.03
C ALA A 169 -6.34 -21.82 7.07
N GLN A 170 -6.31 -23.15 7.14
CA GLN A 170 -5.42 -23.87 8.05
C GLN A 170 -3.93 -23.74 7.67
N ILE A 171 -3.59 -23.69 6.38
CA ILE A 171 -2.20 -23.46 5.94
C ILE A 171 -1.73 -22.06 6.33
N LEU A 172 -2.59 -21.05 6.16
CA LEU A 172 -2.29 -19.66 6.47
C LEU A 172 -2.17 -19.42 7.98
N SER A 173 -3.05 -20.01 8.79
CA SER A 173 -3.00 -19.85 10.24
C SER A 173 -1.69 -20.40 10.85
N ARG A 174 -1.10 -21.42 10.23
CA ARG A 174 0.21 -21.97 10.63
C ARG A 174 1.39 -21.03 10.33
N LYS A 175 1.22 -20.01 9.48
CA LYS A 175 2.24 -18.97 9.27
C LYS A 175 2.41 -18.07 10.49
N ILE A 176 1.40 -18.00 11.37
CA ILE A 176 1.46 -17.27 12.63
C ILE A 176 1.95 -18.24 13.71
N ASN A 177 3.12 -17.98 14.30
CA ASN A 177 3.60 -18.75 15.43
C ASN A 177 2.84 -18.35 16.71
N PRO A 178 2.09 -19.23 17.39
CA PRO A 178 1.29 -18.84 18.57
C PRO A 178 2.09 -18.22 19.71
N ARG A 179 3.38 -18.57 19.85
CA ARG A 179 4.29 -17.98 20.85
C ARG A 179 4.48 -16.47 20.67
N VAL A 180 4.15 -15.96 19.49
CA VAL A 180 4.18 -14.54 19.18
C VAL A 180 3.28 -13.72 20.10
N PHE A 181 2.23 -14.34 20.65
CA PHE A 181 1.23 -13.72 21.51
C PHE A 181 1.52 -13.85 23.00
N ASP A 182 2.64 -14.49 23.38
CA ASP A 182 3.05 -14.69 24.78
C ASP A 182 4.16 -13.72 25.19
N VAL A 183 4.49 -12.76 24.32
CA VAL A 183 5.51 -11.74 24.58
C VAL A 183 4.96 -10.69 25.55
N ASP A 184 5.64 -10.53 26.68
CA ASP A 184 5.36 -9.45 27.64
C ASP A 184 5.47 -8.08 26.95
N PRO A 185 4.42 -7.22 27.00
CA PRO A 185 4.46 -5.86 26.44
C PRO A 185 5.50 -4.96 27.14
N THR A 186 6.02 -5.37 28.30
CA THR A 186 7.07 -4.67 29.05
C THR A 186 8.47 -4.87 28.49
N LYS A 187 8.70 -5.87 27.62
CA LYS A 187 10.03 -6.23 27.09
C LYS A 187 10.37 -5.61 25.73
N GLU A 188 9.43 -4.91 25.07
CA GLU A 188 9.61 -4.31 23.74
C GLU A 188 10.31 -2.93 23.74
N LYS A 189 10.60 -2.34 24.90
CA LYS A 189 11.49 -1.15 24.98
C LYS A 189 12.97 -1.53 24.80
N LYS A 190 13.32 -2.22 23.72
CA LYS A 190 14.73 -2.33 23.29
C LYS A 190 14.99 -1.30 22.20
N LYS A 191 15.87 -0.35 22.51
CA LYS A 191 16.42 0.61 21.54
C LYS A 191 16.86 -0.14 20.27
N PRO A 192 16.59 0.40 19.07
CA PRO A 192 17.08 -0.20 17.84
C PRO A 192 18.62 -0.31 17.92
N LYS A 193 19.14 -1.51 17.65
CA LYS A 193 20.58 -1.73 17.51
C LYS A 193 20.98 -1.20 16.13
N GLU A 194 22.13 -0.52 16.05
CA GLU A 194 22.69 -0.04 14.79
C GLU A 194 22.81 -1.21 13.80
N GLY A 195 22.05 -1.15 12.71
CA GLY A 195 22.00 -2.17 11.66
C GLY A 195 20.61 -2.79 11.40
N ASP A 196 19.60 -2.53 12.24
CA ASP A 196 18.23 -2.97 11.94
C ASP A 196 17.69 -2.23 10.71
N GLN A 197 17.10 -2.98 9.78
CA GLN A 197 16.28 -2.40 8.72
C GLN A 197 15.21 -1.52 9.37
N VAL A 198 15.01 -0.30 8.86
CA VAL A 198 13.96 0.60 9.37
C VAL A 198 12.62 -0.11 9.20
N VAL A 199 12.07 -0.61 10.30
CA VAL A 199 10.74 -1.23 10.33
C VAL A 199 9.73 -0.11 10.23
N GLU A 200 8.86 -0.18 9.24
CA GLU A 200 7.76 0.74 9.08
C GLU A 200 6.74 0.53 10.21
N GLU A 201 6.27 1.63 10.79
CA GLU A 201 5.27 1.57 11.85
C GLU A 201 3.94 1.01 11.31
N ALA A 202 3.26 0.22 12.13
CA ALA A 202 1.94 -0.27 11.79
C ALA A 202 0.97 0.92 11.69
N PRO A 203 0.08 0.93 10.69
CA PRO A 203 -1.01 1.90 10.62
C PRO A 203 -1.85 1.92 11.90
N ALA A 204 -2.40 3.08 12.26
CA ALA A 204 -3.13 3.28 13.52
C ALA A 204 -4.40 2.42 13.66
N ASP A 205 -4.94 1.92 12.55
CA ASP A 205 -6.09 1.01 12.49
C ASP A 205 -5.74 -0.46 12.75
N ILE A 206 -4.44 -0.80 12.85
CA ILE A 206 -4.01 -2.17 13.13
C ILE A 206 -4.27 -2.50 14.61
N PRO A 207 -5.02 -3.59 14.91
CA PRO A 207 -5.29 -3.99 16.28
C PRO A 207 -4.02 -4.29 17.07
N SER A 208 -4.11 -4.12 18.39
CA SER A 208 -3.05 -4.50 19.32
C SER A 208 -2.77 -6.01 19.27
N LEU A 209 -1.58 -6.41 19.70
CA LEU A 209 -1.21 -7.83 19.74
C LEU A 209 -2.19 -8.68 20.57
N LEU A 210 -2.79 -8.10 21.61
CA LEU A 210 -3.79 -8.76 22.45
C LEU A 210 -5.12 -8.97 21.71
N GLU A 211 -5.56 -7.99 20.93
CA GLU A 211 -6.76 -8.11 20.10
C GLU A 211 -6.53 -9.11 18.97
N LEU A 212 -5.36 -9.07 18.32
CA LEU A 212 -4.97 -10.05 17.31
C LEU A 212 -4.91 -11.48 17.88
N LYS A 213 -4.48 -11.66 19.14
CA LYS A 213 -4.54 -12.95 19.84
C LYS A 213 -5.98 -13.46 19.94
N ARG A 214 -6.94 -12.61 20.31
CA ARG A 214 -8.36 -12.97 20.40
C ARG A 214 -8.93 -13.35 19.04
N ILE A 215 -8.72 -12.51 18.04
CA ILE A 215 -9.17 -12.75 16.65
C ILE A 215 -8.60 -14.07 16.13
N TYR A 216 -7.31 -14.35 16.37
CA TYR A 216 -6.67 -15.61 15.98
C TYR A 216 -7.45 -16.81 16.54
N TYR A 217 -7.71 -16.86 17.84
CA TYR A 217 -8.40 -18.00 18.44
C TYR A 217 -9.87 -18.08 18.04
N GLU A 218 -10.56 -16.96 17.85
CA GLU A 218 -11.95 -16.93 17.36
C GLU A 218 -12.06 -17.54 15.96
N LEU A 219 -11.13 -17.18 15.05
CA LEU A 219 -11.11 -17.74 13.70
C LEU A 219 -10.79 -19.24 13.68
N MET A 220 -10.00 -19.75 14.63
CA MET A 220 -9.65 -21.17 14.70
C MET A 220 -10.79 -22.07 15.20
N ILE A 221 -11.89 -21.50 15.69
CA ILE A 221 -13.06 -22.24 16.20
C ILE A 221 -14.21 -22.26 15.16
N ARG A 222 -14.14 -21.41 14.12
CA ARG A 222 -15.10 -21.38 13.00
C ARG A 222 -14.91 -22.59 12.08
#